data_AF-A0A829GEB5-F1
#
_entry.id   AF-A0A829GEB5-F1
#
_cell.length_a   1.000
_cell.length_b   1.000
_cell.length_c   1.000
_cell.angle_alpha   90.00
_cell.angle_beta   90.00
_cell.angle_gamma   90.00
#
_symmetry.space_group_name_H-M   'P 1'
#
loop_
_entity.id
_entity.type
_entity.pdbx_description
1 polymer ?
#
loop_
_entity_poly.entity_id
_entity_poly.type
_entity_poly.pdbx_seq_one_letter_code
_entity_poly.pdbx_strand_id
1 'polypeptide(L)' 'MPSLEKADIGVALGVTGTDVAKDAADMILTDDNFASIVAAIEEGRTVYSNIQKFLILHLEF' A
#
# COMPACT_ATOMS: atom_id res chain seq x y z
N MET A 1 14.60 3.40 8.38
CA MET A 1 14.66 2.20 9.26
C MET A 1 14.94 0.98 8.41
N PRO A 2 15.96 0.14 8.71
CA PRO A 2 16.42 -0.90 7.79
C PRO A 2 15.38 -1.96 7.41
N SER A 3 14.40 -2.23 8.27
CA SER A 3 13.31 -3.16 7.96
C SER A 3 12.25 -2.56 7.04
N LEU A 4 11.91 -1.28 7.22
CA LEU A 4 10.97 -0.58 6.33
C LEU A 4 11.59 -0.39 4.95
N GLU A 5 12.85 0.03 4.87
CA GLU A 5 13.58 0.24 3.60
C GLU A 5 13.79 -1.04 2.78
N LYS A 6 13.78 -2.21 3.44
CA LYS A 6 13.95 -3.52 2.77
C LYS A 6 12.63 -4.19 2.41
N ALA A 7 11.52 -3.74 2.96
CA ALA A 7 10.21 -4.30 2.64
C ALA A 7 9.84 -3.91 1.21
N ASP A 8 9.12 -4.77 0.50
CA ASP A 8 8.55 -4.40 -0.80
C ASP A 8 7.56 -3.22 -0.66
N ILE A 9 6.88 -3.16 0.49
CA ILE A 9 6.06 -2.05 0.95
C ILE A 9 6.22 -1.92 2.48
N GLY A 10 6.85 -0.85 2.95
CA GLY A 10 6.92 -0.46 4.36
C GLY A 10 5.71 0.39 4.78
N VAL A 11 5.15 0.11 5.95
CA VAL A 11 3.98 0.85 6.49
C VAL A 11 4.30 1.46 7.86
N ALA A 12 4.03 2.76 8.03
CA ALA A 12 4.17 3.47 9.30
C ALA A 12 2.83 3.98 9.83
N LEU A 13 2.75 4.16 11.15
CA LEU A 13 1.62 4.81 11.83
C LEU A 13 1.77 6.34 11.76
N GLY A 14 0.69 7.04 11.42
CA GLY A 14 0.67 8.49 11.21
C GLY A 14 0.62 9.30 12.50
N VAL A 15 -0.03 8.79 13.55
CA VAL A 15 -0.15 9.48 14.84
C VAL A 15 0.98 9.05 15.77
N THR A 16 1.12 7.75 16.02
CA THR A 16 2.07 7.20 17.00
C THR A 16 3.44 6.82 16.42
N GLY A 17 3.57 6.78 15.08
CA GLY A 17 4.85 6.50 14.45
C GLY A 17 5.86 7.62 14.68
N THR A 18 7.13 7.25 14.81
CA THR A 18 8.23 8.22 14.86
C THR A 18 8.43 8.86 13.50
N ASP A 19 8.97 10.08 13.45
CA ASP A 19 9.22 10.76 12.18
C ASP A 19 10.17 9.95 11.29
N VAL A 20 11.21 9.34 11.88
CA VAL A 20 12.15 8.44 11.18
C VAL A 20 11.44 7.19 10.61
N ALA A 21 10.36 6.71 11.24
CA ALA A 21 9.57 5.60 10.71
C ALA A 21 8.69 6.03 9.54
N LYS A 22 8.04 7.21 9.65
CA LYS A 22 7.19 7.78 8.60
C LYS A 22 8.00 8.11 7.34
N ASP A 23 9.17 8.71 7.51
CA ASP A 23 10.08 9.07 6.40
C ASP A 23 10.63 7.84 5.67
N ALA A 24 10.74 6.70 6.35
CA ALA A 24 11.27 5.47 5.78
C ALA A 24 10.19 4.53 5.23
N ALA A 25 8.91 4.86 5.34
CA ALA A 25 7.80 4.02 4.89
C ALA A 25 7.28 4.47 3.53
N ASP A 26 6.79 3.51 2.74
CA ASP A 26 6.12 3.76 1.46
C ASP A 26 4.66 4.19 1.65
N MET A 27 4.05 3.80 2.78
CA MET A 27 2.67 4.14 3.13
C MET A 27 2.55 4.53 4.61
N ILE A 28 1.67 5.49 4.89
CA ILE A 28 1.38 5.97 6.25
C ILE A 28 -0.10 5.76 6.55
N LEU A 29 -0.41 5.11 7.67
CA LEU A 29 -1.77 5.00 8.21
C LEU A 29 -2.10 6.28 8.98
N THR A 30 -2.85 7.18 8.36
CA THR A 30 -3.15 8.50 8.96
C THR A 30 -4.01 8.44 10.22
N ASP A 31 -4.74 7.34 10.43
CA ASP A 31 -5.66 7.11 11.55
C ASP A 31 -5.14 6.09 12.58
N ASP A 32 -3.94 5.56 12.38
CA ASP A 32 -3.34 4.45 13.14
C ASP A 32 -4.20 3.17 13.20
N ASN A 33 -5.17 3.01 12.30
CA ASN A 33 -6.06 1.86 12.29
C ASN A 33 -5.52 0.75 11.39
N PHE A 34 -5.11 -0.37 11.99
CA PHE A 34 -4.64 -1.54 11.23
C PHE A 34 -5.70 -2.13 10.28
N ALA A 35 -6.99 -1.91 10.53
CA ALA A 35 -8.05 -2.34 9.61
C ALA A 35 -7.91 -1.67 8.22
N SER A 36 -7.32 -0.48 8.15
CA SER A 36 -7.05 0.25 6.91
C SER A 36 -6.06 -0.50 6.01
N ILE A 37 -5.18 -1.34 6.57
CA ILE A 37 -4.30 -2.23 5.77
C ILE A 37 -5.11 -3.29 5.04
N VAL A 38 -6.12 -3.87 5.71
CA VAL A 38 -7.00 -4.88 5.08
C VAL A 38 -7.75 -4.26 3.91
N ALA A 39 -8.34 -3.08 4.13
CA ALA A 39 -9.02 -2.32 3.08
C ALA A 39 -8.08 -1.98 1.91
N ALA A 40 -6.86 -1.51 2.18
CA ALA A 40 -5.87 -1.19 1.15
C ALA A 40 -5.47 -2.43 0.32
N ILE A 41 -5.38 -3.62 0.93
CA ILE A 41 -5.11 -4.87 0.20
C ILE A 41 -6.28 -5.24 -0.71
N GLU A 42 -7.52 -5.09 -0.25
CA GLU A 42 -8.73 -5.35 -1.05
C GLU A 42 -8.81 -4.41 -2.27
N GLU A 43 -8.53 -3.12 -2.06
CA GLU A 43 -8.45 -2.13 -3.13
C GLU A 43 -7.33 -2.44 -4.12
N GLY A 44 -6.12 -2.78 -3.64
CA GLY A 44 -4.99 -3.14 -4.49
C GLY A 44 -5.28 -4.35 -5.39
N ARG A 45 -5.95 -5.39 -4.85
CA ARG A 45 -6.39 -6.55 -5.65
C ARG A 45 -7.41 -6.16 -6.72
N THR A 46 -8.32 -5.24 -6.39
CA THR A 46 -9.34 -4.74 -7.32
C THR A 46 -8.70 -3.95 -8.45
N VAL A 47 -7.75 -3.06 -8.14
CA VAL A 47 -6.97 -2.30 -9.14
C VAL A 47 -6.20 -3.25 -10.04
N TYR A 48 -5.50 -4.25 -9.49
CA TYR A 48 -4.77 -5.24 -10.28
C TYR A 48 -5.69 -6.01 -11.24
N SER A 49 -6.85 -6.47 -10.76
CA SER A 49 -7.84 -7.15 -11.61
C SER A 49 -8.33 -6.25 -12.75
N ASN A 50 -8.56 -4.96 -12.47
CA ASN A 50 -8.99 -4.00 -13.48
C ASN A 50 -7.90 -3.74 -14.53
N ILE A 51 -6.63 -3.68 -14.13
CA ILE A 51 -5.49 -3.58 -15.07
C ILE A 51 -5.44 -4.81 -15.98
N GLN A 52 -5.56 -6.02 -15.42
CA GLN A 52 -5.57 -7.25 -16.22
C GLN A 52 -6.73 -7.27 -17.23
N LYS A 53 -7.94 -6.92 -16.79
CA LYS A 53 -9.12 -6.82 -17.67
C LYS A 53 -8.92 -5.79 -18.78
N PHE A 54 -8.36 -4.63 -18.44
CA PHE A 54 -8.07 -3.58 -19.41
C PHE A 54 -7.07 -4.06 -20.47
N LEU A 55 -5.98 -4.73 -20.06
CA LEU A 55 -5.00 -5.26 -21.00
C LEU A 55 -5.60 -6.33 -21.92
N ILE A 56 -6.39 -7.26 -21.38
CA ILE A 56 -7.06 -8.29 -22.19
C ILE A 56 -8.02 -7.62 -23.18
N LEU A 57 -8.88 -6.72 -22.70
CA LEU A 57 -9.85 -6.04 -23.55
C LEU A 57 -9.18 -5.19 -24.63
N HIS A 58 -8.06 -4.54 -24.33
CA HIS A 58 -7.36 -3.68 -25.31
C HIS A 58 -6.53 -4.48 -26.33
N LEU A 59 -6.03 -5.66 -25.97
CA LEU A 59 -5.23 -6.52 -26.86
C LEU A 59 -6.10 -7.35 -27.83
N GLU A 60 -7.40 -7.47 -27.57
CA GLU A 60 -8.36 -8.19 -28.43
C GLU A 60 -8.95 -7.32 -29.56
N PHE A 61 -8.62 -6.02 -29.62
CA PHE A 61 -8.95 -5.10 -30.72
C PHE A 61 -7.69 -4.64 -31.47
#